data_AF-A0A1M6AL48-F1
#
_entry.id   AF-A0A1M6AL48-F1
#
_cell.length_a   1.000
_cell.length_b   1.000
_cell.length_c   1.000
_cell.angle_alpha   90.00
_cell.angle_beta   90.00
_cell.angle_gamma   90.00
#
_symmetry.space_group_name_H-M   'P 1'
#
loop_
_entity.id
_entity.type
_entity.pdbx_description
1 polymer ?
#
loop_
_entity_poly.entity_id
_entity_poly.type
_entity_poly.pdbx_seq_one_letter_code
_entity_poly.pdbx_strand_id
1 'polypeptide(L)' 'MPRAMLARAREITIPLQVLLQWDDEGNDRRAALDLFDALGSAEKTLHANTGGHAGVPAFENEAGNRFFTRHLK' A
#
# COMPACT_ATOMS: atom_id res chain seq x y z
N MET A 1 -7.93 -5.87 -12.02
CA MET A 1 -7.49 -4.50 -12.38
C MET A 1 -7.15 -4.38 -13.86
N PRO A 2 -7.33 -3.21 -14.50
CA PRO A 2 -6.94 -2.99 -15.90
C PRO A 2 -5.42 -3.14 -16.12
N ARG A 3 -5.01 -3.82 -17.20
CA ARG A 3 -3.59 -4.06 -17.52
C ARG A 3 -2.76 -2.79 -17.66
N ALA A 4 -3.36 -1.72 -18.22
CA ALA A 4 -2.70 -0.42 -18.35
C ALA A 4 -2.34 0.18 -16.98
N MET A 5 -3.16 -0.05 -15.95
CA MET A 5 -2.88 0.41 -14.59
C MET A 5 -1.69 -0.34 -13.97
N LEU A 6 -1.63 -1.66 -14.15
CA LEU A 6 -0.47 -2.46 -13.71
C LEU A 6 0.82 -2.07 -14.43
N ALA A 7 0.74 -1.72 -15.72
CA ALA A 7 1.90 -1.23 -16.45
C ALA A 7 2.43 0.09 -15.87
N ARG A 8 1.54 1.02 -15.51
CA ARG A 8 1.92 2.28 -14.86
C ARG A 8 2.44 2.09 -13.44
N ALA A 9 1.90 1.14 -12.67
CA ALA A 9 2.39 0.84 -11.32
C ALA A 9 3.89 0.48 -11.33
N ARG A 10 4.36 -0.19 -12.38
CA ARG A 10 5.79 -0.53 -12.55
C ARG A 10 6.70 0.68 -12.70
N GLU A 11 6.15 1.83 -13.11
CA GLU A 11 6.90 3.09 -13.26
C GLU A 11 7.09 3.80 -11.89
N ILE A 12 6.39 3.37 -10.84
CA ILE A 12 6.51 3.96 -9.50
C ILE A 12 7.70 3.32 -8.78
N THR A 13 8.82 4.04 -8.74
CA THR A 13 10.11 3.53 -8.20
C THR A 13 10.56 4.21 -6.91
N ILE A 14 9.80 5.17 -6.38
CA ILE A 14 10.08 5.82 -5.08
C ILE A 14 9.83 4.86 -3.90
N PRO A 15 10.36 5.12 -2.70
CA PRO A 15 10.03 4.33 -1.50
C PRO A 15 8.52 4.35 -1.18
N LEU A 16 7.95 3.22 -0.76
CA LEU A 16 6.52 3.06 -0.51
C LEU A 16 6.23 2.31 0.80
N GLN A 17 5.27 2.84 1.57
CA GLN A 17 4.58 2.10 2.62
C GLN A 17 3.09 2.03 2.27
N VAL A 18 2.58 0.83 2.02
CA VAL A 18 1.21 0.58 1.58
C VAL A 18 0.39 0.05 2.76
N LEU A 19 -0.79 0.63 2.99
CA LEU A 19 -1.76 0.13 3.96
C LEU A 19 -2.86 -0.63 3.23
N LEU A 20 -3.17 -1.84 3.71
CA LEU A 20 -4.25 -2.68 3.20
C LEU A 20 -5.20 -3.02 4.35
N GLN A 21 -6.49 -2.72 4.16
CA GLN A 21 -7.55 -3.26 5.02
C GLN A 21 -7.97 -4.62 4.48
N TRP A 22 -7.90 -5.64 5.33
CA TRP A 22 -8.08 -7.04 4.94
C TRP A 22 -9.51 -7.29 4.49
N ASP A 23 -10.48 -6.71 5.19
CA ASP A 23 -11.91 -6.94 4.99
C ASP A 23 -12.57 -5.75 4.27
N ASP A 24 -11.78 -4.96 3.53
CA ASP A 24 -12.24 -3.81 2.75
C ASP A 24 -13.31 -4.24 1.75
N GLU A 25 -14.52 -3.73 1.95
CA GLU A 25 -15.70 -4.06 1.15
C GLU A 25 -15.70 -3.30 -0.19
N GLY A 26 -14.96 -2.19 -0.27
CA GLY A 26 -14.84 -1.34 -1.46
C GLY A 26 -13.64 -1.69 -2.34
N ASN A 27 -12.60 -2.32 -1.78
CA ASN A 27 -11.40 -2.74 -2.50
C ASN A 27 -11.20 -4.25 -2.43
N ASP A 28 -11.29 -4.92 -3.58
CA ASP A 28 -10.96 -6.32 -3.67
C ASP A 28 -9.50 -6.58 -3.23
N ARG A 29 -9.34 -7.43 -2.21
CA ARG A 29 -8.05 -7.75 -1.60
C ARG A 29 -7.05 -8.28 -2.63
N ARG A 30 -7.49 -9.14 -3.54
CA ARG A 30 -6.60 -9.73 -4.55
C ARG A 30 -6.10 -8.68 -5.52
N ALA A 31 -6.97 -7.79 -5.99
CA ALA A 31 -6.60 -6.66 -6.82
C ALA A 31 -5.60 -5.72 -6.13
N ALA A 32 -5.78 -5.44 -4.83
CA ALA A 32 -4.82 -4.62 -4.07
C ALA A 32 -3.44 -5.29 -3.95
N LEU A 33 -3.39 -6.61 -3.73
CA LEU A 33 -2.14 -7.37 -3.71
C LEU A 33 -1.47 -7.43 -5.09
N ASP A 34 -2.24 -7.63 -6.17
CA ASP A 34 -1.72 -7.62 -7.54
C ASP A 34 -1.13 -6.24 -7.90
N LEU A 35 -1.74 -5.14 -7.41
CA LEU A 35 -1.18 -3.79 -7.54
C LEU A 35 0.13 -3.68 -6.77
N PHE A 36 0.17 -4.12 -5.52
CA PHE A 36 1.37 -4.07 -4.69
C PHE A 36 2.54 -4.81 -5.36
N ASP A 37 2.30 -6.00 -5.91
CA ASP A 37 3.30 -6.78 -6.64
C ASP A 37 3.83 -6.02 -7.86
N ALA A 38 2.95 -5.32 -8.59
CA ALA A 38 3.32 -4.57 -9.77
C ALA A 38 4.10 -3.27 -9.51
N LEU A 39 4.07 -2.71 -8.30
CA LEU A 39 4.83 -1.50 -7.96
C LEU A 39 6.33 -1.71 -8.19
N GLY A 40 6.96 -0.83 -8.96
CA GLY A 40 8.38 -0.93 -9.36
C GLY A 40 9.39 -0.56 -8.28
N SER A 41 8.92 -0.15 -7.10
CA SER A 41 9.80 0.27 -6.00
C SER A 41 10.60 -0.90 -5.44
N ALA A 42 11.92 -0.71 -5.32
CA ALA A 42 12.81 -1.63 -4.63
C ALA A 42 12.68 -1.54 -3.10
N GLU A 43 12.11 -0.45 -2.59
CA GLU A 43 11.83 -0.25 -1.17
C GLU A 43 10.32 -0.07 -0.98
N LYS A 44 9.60 -1.21 -0.97
CA LYS A 44 8.16 -1.25 -0.70
C LYS A 44 7.83 -2.20 0.43
N THR A 45 6.96 -1.75 1.33
CA THR A 45 6.40 -2.56 2.44
C THR A 45 4.88 -2.47 2.42
N LEU A 46 4.19 -3.55 2.77
CA LEU A 46 2.74 -3.60 2.92
C LEU A 46 2.38 -3.97 4.36
N HIS A 47 1.53 -3.18 5.00
CA HIS A 47 0.92 -3.50 6.29
C HIS A 47 -0.54 -3.86 6.06
N ALA A 48 -0.94 -5.05 6.50
CA ALA A 48 -2.30 -5.55 6.39
C ALA A 48 -2.95 -5.62 7.76
N ASN A 49 -4.15 -5.08 7.89
CA ASN A 49 -4.91 -5.04 9.14
C ASN A 49 -6.33 -5.56 8.91
N THR A 50 -6.90 -6.33 9.84
CA THR A 50 -8.30 -6.76 9.79
C THR A 50 -9.25 -5.57 9.99
N GLY A 51 -10.43 -5.61 9.36
CA GLY A 51 -11.39 -4.52 9.36
C GLY A 51 -11.74 -4.02 7.95
N GLY A 52 -12.87 -3.31 7.85
CA GLY A 52 -13.35 -2.71 6.60
C GLY A 52 -12.57 -1.47 6.19
N HIS A 53 -13.00 -0.80 5.11
CA HIS A 53 -12.25 0.29 4.45
C HIS A 53 -11.74 1.40 5.39
N ALA A 54 -12.58 1.81 6.35
CA ALA A 54 -12.26 2.87 7.33
C ALA A 54 -11.62 2.33 8.63
N GLY A 55 -11.24 1.05 8.66
CA GLY A 55 -10.77 0.33 9.86
C GLY A 55 -9.28 0.47 10.17
N VAL A 56 -8.54 1.36 9.50
CA VAL A 56 -7.09 1.50 9.68
C VAL A 56 -6.77 1.76 11.16
N PRO A 57 -6.03 0.87 11.84
CA PRO A 57 -5.73 1.04 13.26
C PRO A 57 -4.89 2.29 13.53
N ALA A 58 -5.14 2.95 14.66
CA ALA A 58 -4.45 4.19 15.02
C ALA A 58 -2.92 4.05 15.13
N PHE A 59 -2.40 2.85 15.43
CA PHE A 59 -0.96 2.60 15.51
C PHE A 59 -0.25 2.74 14.15
N GLU A 60 -0.98 2.62 13.02
CA GLU A 60 -0.39 2.81 11.70
C GLU A 60 0.06 4.26 11.47
N ASN A 61 -0.48 5.23 12.22
CA ASN A 61 0.01 6.61 12.21
C ASN A 61 1.49 6.68 12.65
N GLU A 62 1.87 5.91 13.65
CA GLU A 62 3.25 5.90 14.14
C GLU A 62 4.19 5.27 13.09
N ALA A 63 3.74 4.19 12.44
CA ALA A 63 4.48 3.59 11.33
C ALA A 63 4.64 4.58 10.16
N GLY A 64 3.58 5.30 9.78
CA GLY A 64 3.61 6.35 8.76
C GLY A 64 4.57 7.48 9.09
N ASN A 65 4.53 7.99 10.33
CA ASN A 65 5.46 9.02 10.79
C ASN A 65 6.92 8.55 10.70
N ARG A 66 7.22 7.34 11.17
CA ARG A 66 8.57 6.77 11.06
C ARG A 66 9.00 6.61 9.61
N PHE A 67 8.10 6.22 8.71
CA PHE A 67 8.39 6.15 7.28
C PHE A 67 8.79 7.50 6.71
N PHE A 68 8.01 8.55 6.97
CA PHE A 68 8.33 9.90 6.51
C PHE A 68 9.65 10.42 7.10
N THR A 69 9.90 10.23 8.39
CA THR A 69 11.18 10.63 9.03
C THR A 69 12.40 9.99 8.36
N ARG A 70 12.30 8.76 7.85
CA ARG A 70 13.42 8.10 7.15
C ARG A 70 13.67 8.67 5.74
N HIS A 71 12.65 9.19 5.08
CA HIS A 71 12.67 9.47 3.64
C HIS A 71 12.55 10.95 3.25
N LEU A 72 11.97 11.78 4.12
CA LEU A 72 11.87 13.22 3.89
C LEU A 72 13.00 13.93 4.63
N LYS A 73 13.88 14.59 3.86
CA LYS A 73 14.98 15.42 4.34
C LYS A 73 14.92 16.78 3.65
#